data_AF-A0A225VYN7-F1
#
_entry.id   AF-A0A225VYN7-F1
#
_cell.length_a   1.000
_cell.length_b   1.000
_cell.length_c   1.000
_cell.angle_alpha   90.00
_cell.angle_beta   90.00
_cell.angle_gamma   90.00
#
_symmetry.space_group_name_H-M   'P 1'
#
loop_
_entity.id
_entity.type
_entity.pdbx_description
1 polymer ?
#
loop_
_entity_poly.entity_id
_entity_poly.type
_entity_poly.pdbx_seq_one_letter_code
_entity_poly.pdbx_strand_id
1 'polypeptide(L)'
;MRERMQGLAVRTGYPEGLHRSRRTTETSPFSSKAIVTVNDKREKKDTGTSKCELYPYHQRRTPEEIVEFSRQCEQRVALTREKEIQAQRQARAIKQERQTRSQLAGEAAPAQAAQRLRERREKQRRVAEAELEALVDQQESSLEAMNIARMLSPRFQERMEYAPAVAKYSAEDERVKHLMSTSRIGSYYQ
;
A
#
# COMPACT_ATOMS: atom_id res chain seq x y z
N MET A 1 -17.71 -23.67 -4.92
CA MET A 1 -16.40 -23.00 -5.14
C MET A 1 -15.96 -22.30 -3.85
N ARG A 2 -15.79 -23.05 -2.76
CA ARG A 2 -15.64 -22.50 -1.39
C ARG A 2 -14.63 -23.30 -0.56
N GLU A 3 -13.64 -23.90 -1.22
CA GLU A 3 -12.63 -24.75 -0.59
C GLU A 3 -11.30 -24.51 -1.29
N ARG A 4 -10.48 -23.64 -0.72
CA ARG A 4 -9.01 -23.59 -0.84
C ARG A 4 -8.49 -22.37 -0.07
N MET A 5 -8.64 -22.42 1.24
CA MET A 5 -8.01 -21.53 2.20
C MET A 5 -7.67 -22.39 3.41
N GLN A 6 -6.52 -23.06 3.37
CA GLN A 6 -5.80 -23.56 4.56
C GLN A 6 -4.53 -24.28 4.11
N GLY A 7 -3.42 -23.93 4.76
CA GLY A 7 -2.16 -24.68 4.70
C GLY A 7 -0.98 -23.84 4.27
N LEU A 8 -0.38 -23.12 5.24
CA LEU A 8 1.06 -23.04 5.50
C LEU A 8 1.33 -21.93 6.52
N ALA A 9 1.04 -22.22 7.79
CA ALA A 9 1.48 -21.43 8.93
C ALA A 9 2.05 -22.38 9.99
N VAL A 10 3.26 -22.91 9.74
CA VAL A 10 4.03 -23.62 10.76
C VAL A 10 5.51 -23.29 10.53
N ARG A 11 6.18 -22.85 11.60
CA ARG A 11 7.60 -22.45 11.73
C ARG A 11 7.96 -21.00 11.42
N THR A 12 7.67 -20.11 12.35
CA THR A 12 8.71 -19.31 13.03
C THR A 12 8.23 -19.01 14.45
N GLY A 13 8.99 -19.46 15.44
CA GLY A 13 8.67 -19.18 16.85
C GLY A 13 8.99 -17.73 17.18
N TYR A 14 7.97 -16.96 17.57
CA TYR A 14 8.11 -15.70 18.32
C TYR A 14 6.89 -15.56 19.24
N PRO A 15 7.08 -15.12 20.50
CA PRO A 15 6.02 -15.08 21.49
C PRO A 15 4.96 -14.03 21.13
N GLU A 16 3.72 -14.39 21.44
CA GLU A 16 2.58 -13.50 21.53
C GLU A 16 2.86 -12.30 22.43
N GLY A 17 2.16 -11.20 22.15
CA GLY A 17 1.98 -10.12 23.10
C GLY A 17 2.68 -8.84 22.68
N LEU A 18 1.95 -8.01 21.93
CA LEU A 18 1.75 -6.59 22.22
C LEU A 18 0.66 -6.09 21.26
N HIS A 19 -0.59 -6.38 21.60
CA HIS A 19 -1.74 -5.67 21.06
C HIS A 19 -1.60 -4.19 21.41
N ARG A 20 -1.04 -3.38 20.50
CA ARG A 20 -1.17 -1.93 20.60
C ARG A 20 -2.56 -1.53 20.12
N SER A 21 -3.45 -1.48 21.10
CA SER A 21 -4.77 -0.87 21.08
C SER A 21 -4.75 0.43 20.27
N ARG A 22 -5.51 0.44 19.18
CA ARG A 22 -5.74 1.64 18.36
C ARG A 22 -6.66 2.55 19.16
N ARG A 23 -6.06 3.55 19.82
CA ARG A 23 -6.77 4.67 20.44
C ARG A 23 -7.60 5.38 19.37
N THR A 24 -8.91 5.13 19.36
CA THR A 24 -9.90 6.02 18.75
C THR A 24 -10.20 7.12 19.76
N THR A 25 -9.59 8.29 19.59
CA THR A 25 -10.06 9.52 20.22
C THR A 25 -11.13 10.13 19.33
N GLU A 26 -12.37 9.66 19.48
CA GLU A 26 -13.55 10.45 19.15
C GLU A 26 -13.90 11.25 20.41
N THR A 27 -13.38 12.48 20.50
CA THR A 27 -13.87 13.46 21.45
C THR A 27 -14.90 14.32 20.75
N SER A 28 -16.17 14.04 21.06
CA SER A 28 -17.26 15.01 20.97
C SER A 28 -16.93 16.27 21.77
N PRO A 29 -17.43 17.43 21.33
CA PRO A 29 -18.17 18.25 22.26
C PRO A 29 -19.58 18.45 21.73
N PHE A 30 -20.52 17.79 22.40
CA PHE A 30 -21.87 18.32 22.53
C PHE A 30 -21.74 19.75 23.07
N SER A 31 -22.16 20.74 22.27
CA SER A 31 -22.45 22.08 22.78
C SER A 31 -23.68 22.61 22.08
N SER A 32 -24.74 22.69 22.89
CA SER A 32 -26.08 23.16 22.61
C SER A 32 -26.09 24.57 22.02
N LYS A 33 -26.96 24.77 21.01
CA LYS A 33 -27.95 25.87 20.90
C LYS A 33 -28.53 25.89 19.48
N ALA A 34 -29.57 25.09 19.25
CA ALA A 34 -30.55 25.40 18.23
C ALA A 34 -31.72 26.09 18.94
N ILE A 35 -31.81 27.40 18.76
CA ILE A 35 -32.94 28.22 19.19
C ILE A 35 -34.13 27.80 18.33
N VAL A 36 -35.04 27.02 18.90
CA VAL A 36 -36.37 26.79 18.32
C VAL A 36 -37.23 27.98 18.74
N THR A 37 -37.44 28.92 17.82
CA THR A 37 -38.50 29.92 17.96
C THR A 37 -39.84 29.20 17.83
N VAL A 38 -40.42 28.84 18.97
CA VAL A 38 -41.82 28.44 19.08
C VAL A 38 -42.65 29.71 18.92
N ASN A 39 -43.18 29.94 17.72
CA ASN A 39 -44.25 30.91 17.54
C ASN A 39 -45.56 30.26 18.00
N ASP A 40 -45.84 30.47 19.28
CA ASP A 40 -47.09 30.15 19.93
C ASP A 40 -48.12 31.21 19.52
N LYS A 41 -48.99 30.87 18.57
CA LYS A 41 -50.28 31.56 18.38
C LYS A 41 -51.39 30.55 18.60
N ARG A 42 -51.74 30.38 19.87
CA ARG A 42 -53.05 29.87 20.30
C ARG A 42 -54.14 30.82 19.80
N GLU A 43 -54.83 30.43 18.74
CA GLU A 43 -56.20 30.88 18.52
C GLU A 43 -57.14 29.79 19.02
N LYS A 44 -57.74 30.04 20.19
CA LYS A 44 -58.97 29.37 20.60
C LYS A 44 -60.08 29.83 19.65
N LYS A 45 -60.77 28.88 19.03
CA LYS A 45 -62.13 29.09 18.53
C LYS A 45 -63.00 27.94 19.00
N ASP A 46 -63.65 28.19 20.14
CA ASP A 46 -64.83 27.46 20.55
C ASP A 46 -65.98 27.83 19.62
N THR A 47 -66.40 26.91 18.77
CA THR A 47 -67.80 26.81 18.34
C THR A 47 -68.10 25.34 18.10
N GLY A 48 -68.93 24.77 18.96
CA GLY A 48 -69.44 23.43 18.83
C GLY A 48 -70.10 23.22 17.47
N THR A 49 -69.71 22.16 16.78
CA THR A 49 -70.58 21.45 15.86
C THR A 49 -70.06 20.04 15.74
N SER A 50 -70.80 19.12 16.34
CA SER A 50 -70.66 17.68 16.14
C SER A 50 -70.63 17.38 14.63
N LYS A 51 -69.46 17.00 14.12
CA LYS A 51 -69.34 16.23 12.88
C LYS A 51 -68.41 15.07 13.14
N CYS A 52 -68.96 13.88 13.03
CA CYS A 52 -68.26 12.61 13.10
C CYS A 52 -66.93 12.68 12.33
N GLU A 53 -65.82 12.51 13.03
CA GLU A 53 -64.54 12.18 12.44
C GLU A 53 -64.61 10.75 11.89
N LEU A 54 -65.25 10.57 10.74
CA LEU A 54 -64.95 9.43 9.89
C LEU A 54 -63.56 9.70 9.30
N TYR A 55 -62.63 8.77 9.55
CA TYR A 55 -61.31 8.74 8.94
C TYR A 55 -61.36 9.22 7.48
N PRO A 56 -60.49 10.15 7.04
CA PRO A 56 -60.51 10.73 5.68
C PRO A 56 -60.26 9.69 4.58
N TYR A 57 -59.99 8.44 4.96
CA TYR A 57 -59.85 7.28 4.08
C TYR A 57 -61.18 6.63 3.67
N HIS A 58 -62.32 7.04 4.22
CA HIS A 58 -63.64 6.48 3.90
C HIS A 58 -64.54 7.36 3.02
N GLN A 59 -64.04 8.50 2.53
CA GLN A 59 -64.73 9.23 1.47
C GLN A 59 -64.63 8.44 0.16
N ARG A 60 -65.79 8.09 -0.42
CA ARG A 60 -65.87 7.47 -1.75
C ARG A 60 -65.35 8.50 -2.75
N ARG A 61 -64.08 8.34 -3.15
CA ARG A 61 -63.44 9.17 -4.16
C ARG A 61 -64.14 8.98 -5.50
N THR A 62 -64.25 10.04 -6.26
CA THR A 62 -64.76 9.95 -7.64
C THR A 62 -63.76 9.13 -8.48
N PRO A 63 -64.23 8.44 -9.54
CA PRO A 63 -63.32 7.66 -10.40
C PRO A 63 -62.18 8.52 -10.98
N GLU A 64 -62.43 9.81 -11.23
CA GLU A 64 -61.43 10.76 -11.71
C GLU A 64 -60.35 11.05 -10.65
N GLU A 65 -60.75 11.28 -9.39
CA GLU A 65 -59.82 11.47 -8.26
C GLU A 65 -58.93 10.24 -8.00
N ILE A 66 -59.44 9.03 -8.25
CA ILE A 66 -58.67 7.79 -8.11
C ILE A 66 -57.57 7.73 -9.16
N VAL A 67 -57.86 8.12 -10.40
CA VAL A 67 -56.89 8.16 -11.51
C VAL A 67 -55.83 9.24 -11.29
N GLU A 68 -56.23 10.41 -10.79
CA GLU A 68 -55.27 11.46 -10.44
C GLU A 68 -54.35 11.04 -9.29
N PHE A 69 -54.91 10.40 -8.26
CA PHE A 69 -54.13 9.90 -7.14
C PHE A 69 -53.17 8.78 -7.57
N SER A 70 -53.57 7.87 -8.45
CA SER A 70 -52.67 6.84 -8.99
C SER A 70 -51.54 7.47 -9.79
N ARG A 71 -51.83 8.46 -10.64
CA ARG A 71 -50.82 9.23 -11.39
C ARG A 71 -49.82 9.94 -10.47
N GLN A 72 -50.29 10.57 -9.39
CA GLN A 72 -49.42 11.22 -8.40
C GLN A 72 -48.55 10.19 -7.64
N CYS A 73 -49.10 9.01 -7.31
CA CYS A 73 -48.32 7.91 -6.74
C CYS A 73 -47.22 7.44 -7.71
N GLU A 74 -47.54 7.22 -8.98
CA GLU A 74 -46.58 6.82 -10.01
C GLU A 74 -45.46 7.85 -10.19
N GLN A 75 -45.81 9.14 -10.23
CA GLN A 75 -44.82 10.22 -10.31
C GLN A 75 -43.87 10.24 -9.10
N ARG A 76 -44.39 10.05 -7.88
CA ARG A 76 -43.54 9.97 -6.69
C ARG A 76 -42.59 8.78 -6.75
N VAL A 77 -43.09 7.61 -7.17
CA VAL A 77 -42.27 6.40 -7.34
C VAL A 77 -41.20 6.59 -8.42
N ALA A 78 -41.53 7.26 -9.52
CA ALA A 78 -40.55 7.57 -10.58
C ALA A 78 -39.44 8.49 -10.04
N LEU A 79 -39.79 9.55 -9.32
CA LEU A 79 -38.81 10.48 -8.74
C LEU A 79 -37.91 9.81 -7.69
N THR A 80 -38.43 8.92 -6.85
CA THR A 80 -37.60 8.19 -5.88
C THR A 80 -36.66 7.23 -6.59
N ARG A 81 -37.15 6.50 -7.60
CA ARG A 81 -36.31 5.61 -8.41
C ARG A 81 -35.18 6.36 -9.12
N GLU A 82 -35.46 7.53 -9.69
CA GLU A 82 -34.44 8.36 -10.33
C GLU A 82 -33.36 8.81 -9.34
N LYS A 83 -33.77 9.28 -8.15
CA LYS A 83 -32.84 9.66 -7.08
C LYS A 83 -31.98 8.49 -6.62
N GLU A 84 -32.55 7.30 -6.48
CA GLU A 84 -31.81 6.09 -6.13
C GLU A 84 -30.81 5.71 -7.22
N ILE A 85 -31.20 5.78 -8.50
CA ILE A 85 -30.31 5.51 -9.64
C ILE A 85 -29.16 6.52 -9.65
N GLN A 86 -29.43 7.81 -9.41
CA GLN A 86 -28.40 8.84 -9.33
C GLN A 86 -27.45 8.61 -8.16
N ALA A 87 -27.97 8.31 -6.97
CA ALA A 87 -27.16 7.98 -5.79
C ALA A 87 -26.28 6.74 -6.02
N GLN A 88 -26.81 5.70 -6.68
CA GLN A 88 -26.04 4.52 -7.04
C GLN A 88 -24.93 4.82 -8.05
N ARG A 89 -25.20 5.67 -9.05
CA ARG A 89 -24.18 6.11 -10.02
C ARG A 89 -23.05 6.86 -9.34
N GLN A 90 -23.38 7.80 -8.45
CA GLN A 90 -22.39 8.54 -7.66
C GLN A 90 -21.57 7.61 -6.76
N ALA A 91 -22.23 6.69 -6.05
CA ALA A 91 -21.55 5.71 -5.20
C ALA A 91 -20.60 4.80 -6.01
N ARG A 92 -20.98 4.41 -7.23
CA ARG A 92 -20.10 3.65 -8.14
C ARG A 92 -18.92 4.48 -8.60
N ALA A 93 -19.12 5.74 -8.99
CA ALA A 93 -18.04 6.64 -9.39
C ALA A 93 -17.02 6.83 -8.26
N ILE A 94 -17.47 7.07 -7.03
CA ILE A 94 -16.59 7.21 -5.86
C ILE A 94 -15.80 5.92 -5.61
N LYS A 95 -16.44 4.75 -5.75
CA LYS A 95 -15.75 3.46 -5.59
C LYS A 95 -14.67 3.25 -6.65
N GLN A 96 -14.97 3.58 -7.91
CA GLN A 96 -14.00 3.50 -9.00
C GLN A 96 -12.82 4.43 -8.77
N GLU A 97 -13.08 5.68 -8.37
CA GLU A 97 -12.02 6.65 -8.06
C GLU A 97 -11.13 6.17 -6.91
N ARG A 98 -11.71 5.59 -5.85
CA ARG A 98 -10.93 5.01 -4.75
C ARG A 98 -10.07 3.84 -5.22
N GLN A 99 -10.60 2.99 -6.10
CA GLN A 99 -9.86 1.86 -6.66
C GLN A 99 -8.71 2.33 -7.54
N THR A 100 -8.93 3.30 -8.44
CA THR A 100 -7.86 3.83 -9.31
C THR A 100 -6.77 4.50 -8.48
N ARG A 101 -7.13 5.32 -7.47
CA ARG A 101 -6.16 5.89 -6.53
C ARG A 101 -5.35 4.82 -5.79
N SER A 102 -6.02 3.75 -5.34
CA SER A 102 -5.36 2.64 -4.66
C SER A 102 -4.44 1.83 -5.59
N GLN A 103 -4.82 1.64 -6.85
CA GLN A 103 -4.01 0.93 -7.85
C GLN A 103 -2.73 1.73 -8.15
N LEU A 104 -2.87 3.02 -8.43
CA LEU A 104 -1.72 3.92 -8.67
C LEU A 104 -0.77 3.97 -7.45
N ALA A 105 -1.33 4.03 -6.24
CA ALA A 105 -0.52 3.95 -5.02
C ALA A 105 0.16 2.58 -4.85
N GLY A 106 -0.53 1.49 -5.19
CA GLY A 106 -0.02 0.13 -5.14
C GLY A 106 1.12 -0.13 -6.14
N GLU A 107 1.05 0.44 -7.34
CA GLU A 107 2.09 0.33 -8.37
C GLU A 107 3.38 1.08 -7.98
N ALA A 108 3.25 2.26 -7.37
CA ALA A 108 4.40 3.07 -6.95
C ALA A 108 5.05 2.58 -5.62
N ALA A 109 4.28 1.94 -4.74
CA ALA A 109 4.74 1.46 -3.44
C ALA A 109 5.97 0.52 -3.49
N PRO A 110 6.05 -0.52 -4.34
CA PRO A 110 7.21 -1.41 -4.37
C PRO A 110 8.48 -0.70 -4.83
N ALA A 111 8.38 0.20 -5.82
CA ALA A 111 9.53 0.99 -6.27
C ALA A 111 10.05 1.91 -5.16
N GLN A 112 9.16 2.58 -4.43
CA GLN A 112 9.54 3.39 -3.27
C GLN A 112 10.14 2.55 -2.14
N ALA A 113 9.61 1.36 -1.87
CA ALA A 113 10.18 0.45 -0.87
C ALA A 113 11.59 -0.02 -1.27
N ALA A 114 11.81 -0.34 -2.54
CA ALA A 114 13.12 -0.68 -3.07
C ALA A 114 14.11 0.49 -2.98
N GLN A 115 13.67 1.71 -3.28
CA GLN A 115 14.49 2.93 -3.10
C GLN A 115 14.89 3.12 -1.63
N ARG A 116 13.95 3.01 -0.69
CA ARG A 116 14.24 3.09 0.75
C ARG A 116 15.26 2.05 1.21
N LEU A 117 15.18 0.83 0.70
CA LEU A 117 16.15 -0.22 0.99
C LEU A 117 17.54 0.10 0.44
N ARG A 118 17.62 0.62 -0.80
CA ARG A 118 18.88 1.06 -1.41
C ARG A 118 19.50 2.21 -0.61
N GLU A 119 18.74 3.25 -0.32
CA GLU A 119 19.18 4.39 0.49
C GLU A 119 19.68 3.95 1.87
N ARG A 120 18.97 3.03 2.54
CA ARG A 120 19.43 2.49 3.82
C ARG A 120 20.77 1.77 3.70
N ARG A 121 20.94 0.94 2.67
CA ARG A 121 22.21 0.25 2.41
C ARG A 121 23.32 1.22 2.06
N GLU A 122 23.04 2.26 1.28
CA GLU A 122 24.01 3.31 0.95
C GLU A 122 24.44 4.09 2.19
N LYS A 123 23.51 4.45 3.08
CA LYS A 123 23.86 5.10 4.35
C LYS A 123 24.77 4.21 5.20
N GLN A 124 24.44 2.92 5.32
CA GLN A 124 25.30 1.97 6.04
C GLN A 124 26.69 1.85 5.42
N ARG A 125 26.78 1.83 4.08
CA ARG A 125 28.06 1.83 3.37
C ARG A 125 28.85 3.10 3.65
N ARG A 126 28.22 4.28 3.57
CA ARG A 126 28.88 5.56 3.85
C ARG A 126 29.39 5.65 5.28
N VAL A 127 28.64 5.14 6.26
CA VAL A 127 29.09 5.09 7.66
C VAL A 127 30.32 4.20 7.78
N ALA A 128 30.29 2.99 7.21
CA ALA A 128 31.45 2.09 7.22
C ALA A 128 32.67 2.69 6.48
N GLU A 129 32.45 3.40 5.37
CA GLU A 129 33.52 4.11 4.65
C GLU A 129 34.11 5.25 5.48
N ALA A 130 33.30 6.04 6.17
CA ALA A 130 33.77 7.10 7.06
C ALA A 130 34.54 6.56 8.28
N GLU A 131 34.11 5.41 8.83
CA GLU A 131 34.84 4.72 9.89
C GLU A 131 36.22 4.24 9.40
N LEU A 132 36.31 3.73 8.16
CA LEU A 132 37.59 3.35 7.56
C LEU A 132 38.49 4.56 7.32
N GLU A 133 37.94 5.66 6.82
CA GLU A 133 38.69 6.90 6.60
C GLU A 133 39.26 7.44 7.92
N ALA A 134 38.48 7.42 8.99
CA ALA A 134 38.97 7.81 10.31
C ALA A 134 40.13 6.93 10.82
N LEU A 135 40.13 5.63 10.51
CA LEU A 135 41.24 4.72 10.86
C LEU A 135 42.50 5.00 10.03
N VAL A 136 42.32 5.36 8.76
CA VAL A 136 43.40 5.75 7.84
C VAL A 136 44.03 7.07 8.29
N ASP A 137 43.21 8.06 8.64
CA ASP A 137 43.67 9.39 9.10
C ASP A 137 44.45 9.35 10.42
N GLN A 138 44.20 8.33 11.25
CA GLN A 138 44.95 8.12 12.50
C GLN A 138 46.38 7.60 12.26
N GLN A 139 46.70 7.08 11.07
CA GLN A 139 48.03 6.52 10.79
C GLN A 139 49.01 7.61 10.35
N GLU A 140 50.18 7.67 10.99
CA GLU A 140 51.26 8.57 10.60
C GLU A 140 51.98 8.11 9.31
N SER A 141 51.91 6.80 9.01
CA SER A 141 52.52 6.17 7.84
C SER A 141 51.50 5.88 6.75
N SER A 142 51.68 6.46 5.57
CA SER A 142 50.80 6.26 4.41
C SER A 142 50.77 4.81 3.91
N LEU A 143 51.89 4.08 4.06
CA LEU A 143 52.00 2.67 3.64
C LEU A 143 51.20 1.75 4.57
N GLU A 144 51.21 2.04 5.87
CA GLU A 144 50.44 1.30 6.87
C GLU A 144 48.95 1.56 6.73
N ALA A 145 48.57 2.83 6.51
CA ALA A 145 47.19 3.23 6.22
C ALA A 145 46.63 2.51 4.98
N MET A 146 47.43 2.41 3.91
CA MET A 146 47.05 1.65 2.71
C MET A 146 46.89 0.14 2.99
N ASN A 147 47.79 -0.47 3.78
CA ASN A 147 47.70 -1.89 4.11
C ASN A 147 46.43 -2.19 4.91
N ILE A 148 46.07 -1.35 5.89
CA ILE A 148 44.83 -1.46 6.66
C ILE A 148 43.62 -1.34 5.73
N ALA A 149 43.60 -0.33 4.85
CA ALA A 149 42.52 -0.13 3.89
C ALA A 149 42.34 -1.35 2.95
N ARG A 150 43.44 -1.95 2.47
CA ARG A 150 43.42 -3.18 1.64
C ARG A 150 42.88 -4.38 2.40
N MET A 151 43.24 -4.57 3.68
CA MET A 151 42.73 -5.69 4.48
C MET A 151 41.24 -5.58 4.76
N LEU A 152 40.74 -4.37 4.98
CA LEU A 152 39.35 -4.14 5.39
C LEU A 152 38.39 -3.98 4.21
N SER A 153 38.87 -3.53 3.04
CA SER A 153 38.02 -3.28 1.89
C SER A 153 38.61 -3.84 0.59
N PRO A 154 37.90 -4.77 -0.08
CA PRO A 154 38.28 -5.31 -1.39
C PRO A 154 38.41 -4.25 -2.49
N ARG A 155 37.92 -3.02 -2.27
CA ARG A 155 38.03 -1.91 -3.22
C ARG A 155 39.48 -1.46 -3.41
N PHE A 156 40.30 -1.54 -2.38
CA PHE A 156 41.70 -1.11 -2.42
C PHE A 156 42.65 -2.22 -2.85
N GLN A 157 42.14 -3.43 -3.07
CA GLN A 157 42.94 -4.56 -3.49
C GLN A 157 43.48 -4.29 -4.91
N GLU A 158 44.81 -4.34 -5.05
CA GLU A 158 45.46 -4.16 -6.34
C GLU A 158 45.00 -5.26 -7.31
N ARG A 159 44.37 -4.84 -8.39
CA ARG A 159 43.97 -5.76 -9.47
C ARG A 159 45.13 -5.87 -10.44
N MET A 160 45.89 -6.95 -10.32
CA MET A 160 46.82 -7.33 -11.39
C MET A 160 46.02 -8.05 -12.47
N GLU A 161 45.71 -7.33 -13.54
CA GLU A 161 45.16 -7.93 -14.75
C GLU A 161 46.32 -8.48 -15.59
N TYR A 162 46.54 -9.78 -15.50
CA TYR A 162 47.50 -10.45 -16.37
C TYR A 162 46.90 -10.60 -17.76
N ALA A 163 47.55 -9.97 -18.75
CA ALA A 163 47.28 -10.28 -20.14
C ALA A 163 47.66 -11.74 -20.40
N PRO A 164 46.71 -12.62 -20.76
CA PRO A 164 47.05 -14.00 -21.02
C PRO A 164 47.93 -14.05 -22.27
N ALA A 165 49.11 -14.68 -22.17
CA ALA A 165 50.05 -14.83 -23.29
C ALA A 165 49.45 -15.61 -24.47
N VAL A 166 48.43 -16.43 -24.20
CA VAL A 166 47.67 -17.19 -25.19
C VAL A 166 46.22 -16.75 -25.11
N ALA A 167 45.62 -16.38 -26.25
CA ALA A 167 44.22 -16.00 -26.30
C ALA A 167 43.32 -17.16 -25.85
N LYS A 168 42.34 -16.87 -25.00
CA LYS A 168 41.36 -17.88 -24.53
C LYS A 168 40.65 -18.48 -25.74
N TYR A 169 40.57 -19.81 -25.79
CA TYR A 169 39.96 -20.57 -26.90
C TYR A 169 40.72 -20.53 -28.23
N SER A 170 42.02 -20.20 -28.24
CA SER A 170 42.85 -20.41 -29.42
C SER A 170 43.27 -21.89 -29.56
N ALA A 171 43.71 -22.28 -30.76
CA ALA A 171 44.29 -23.61 -30.99
C ALA A 171 45.52 -23.88 -30.09
N GLU A 172 46.23 -22.83 -29.68
CA GLU A 172 47.36 -22.92 -28.76
C GLU A 172 46.88 -23.15 -27.31
N ASP A 173 45.76 -22.55 -26.89
CA ASP A 173 45.14 -22.79 -25.59
C ASP A 173 44.69 -24.26 -25.46
N GLU A 174 44.11 -24.82 -26.52
CA GLU A 174 43.77 -26.25 -26.57
C GLU A 174 45.00 -27.15 -26.47
N ARG A 175 46.08 -26.81 -27.19
CA ARG A 175 47.35 -27.56 -27.15
C ARG A 175 47.99 -27.52 -25.77
N VAL A 176 48.01 -26.35 -25.12
CA VAL A 176 48.52 -26.18 -23.74
C VAL A 176 47.68 -26.99 -22.76
N LYS A 177 46.34 -26.97 -22.88
CA LYS A 177 45.44 -27.80 -22.06
C LYS A 177 45.70 -29.29 -22.24
N HIS A 178 45.96 -29.75 -23.46
CA HIS A 178 46.31 -31.15 -23.75
C HIS A 178 47.69 -31.54 -23.19
N LEU A 179 48.69 -30.65 -23.26
CA LEU A 179 50.02 -30.86 -22.68
C LEU A 179 49.99 -30.90 -21.14
N MET A 180 49.17 -30.06 -20.51
CA MET A 180 49.03 -30.03 -19.05
C MET A 180 48.19 -31.21 -18.52
N SER A 181 47.22 -31.70 -19.29
CA SER A 181 46.38 -32.85 -18.90
C SER A 181 47.11 -34.19 -19.03
N THR A 182 48.11 -34.27 -19.91
CA THR A 182 49.00 -35.43 -20.02
C THR A 182 50.09 -35.32 -18.97
N SER A 183 49.79 -35.76 -17.75
CA SER A 183 50.67 -35.83 -16.57
C SER A 183 51.87 -36.79 -16.71
N ARG A 184 52.59 -36.75 -17.83
CA ARG A 184 53.88 -37.42 -18.06
C ARG A 184 55.07 -36.46 -18.02
N ILE A 185 54.90 -35.25 -17.48
CA ILE A 185 56.00 -34.34 -17.21
C ILE A 185 56.56 -34.72 -15.83
N GLY A 186 57.49 -35.69 -15.81
CA GLY A 186 58.13 -36.13 -14.56
C GLY A 186 58.99 -37.39 -14.60
N SER A 187 59.09 -38.14 -15.71
CA SER A 187 59.86 -39.41 -15.74
C SER A 187 61.25 -39.32 -16.40
N TYR A 188 61.86 -38.14 -16.47
CA TYR A 188 63.19 -37.99 -17.10
C TYR A 188 64.34 -37.75 -16.11
N TYR A 189 64.06 -37.65 -14.80
CA TYR A 189 65.09 -37.61 -13.76
C TYR A 189 64.69 -38.52 -12.58
N GLN A 190 64.66 -39.83 -12.83
CA GLN A 190 64.66 -40.83 -11.77
C GLN A 190 65.80 -41.82 -12.03
#